data_AF-U6DQF9-F1
#
_entry.id   AF-U6DQF9-F1
#
_cell.length_a   1.000
_cell.length_b   1.000
_cell.length_c   1.000
_cell.angle_alpha   90.00
_cell.angle_beta   90.00
_cell.angle_gamma   90.00
#
_symmetry.space_group_name_H-M   'P 1'
#
loop_
_entity.id
_entity.type
_entity.pdbx_description
1 polymer ?
#
loop_
_entity_poly.entity_id
_entity_poly.type
_entity_poly.pdbx_seq_one_letter_code
_entity_poly.pdbx_strand_id
1 'polypeptide(L)'
;MASEMVMPAPVCLIENTGEQLVANQEALKILSAHKNPLVVVAIVGLYRTGKSYLMNKLAGKNKGFSLGSTVQSHTKGIWMWCVPHPKKPNHTLVLLDTEGLGDVEKGNNQNDSWIFALAILLSSTFVYNSMGTINQQAMDQLHYVTELSDRIRAKSSPNANGLEDSADFMSFFPDFVWTLRDFSLDLEVNGLPITADEYLENSLKLKRGTSESDHNFNLPRLCIRKFFPKKKCFIFDRPTHRKKLGQLETLHDNELDSEFVQQTAVFCSYIFSNSKTKTLSGGIQINGPRLENLVLTYVNAISSGDLPCMENAVLALAQIENAAAVQKAIAHYDQEMSQRVQLPTETLQELLDLHQACEKEAIELFMNSSFKDVDHLFQKDLGAQLEKKRDDFFKQNRQASTDRCSDLLKDIFSPLEEAVKQGIYSKPGGYRLFIQKMQELKRKYLQKPGKGIQAEEVLQEYLKSKESMTDAILQTDQTLTEKEKEIEVERVKAESAQAATKALEEMQIKNQQMMEQKERSYQEHVKQLTEKMERDRIQLLEEQKRTLACKLQEQSQLLKEGFQNESKQLHNEIENLRRNMARPRTV
;
A
#
# COMPACT_ATOMS: atom_id res chain seq x y z
N MET A 1 -9.36 -13.44 -17.66
CA MET A 1 -8.42 -12.49 -18.29
C MET A 1 -9.09 -11.12 -18.26
N ALA A 2 -8.56 -10.17 -17.50
CA ALA A 2 -9.12 -8.81 -17.50
C ALA A 2 -8.84 -8.17 -18.86
N SER A 3 -9.88 -7.67 -19.53
CA SER A 3 -9.73 -6.86 -20.74
C SER A 3 -8.78 -5.71 -20.44
N GLU A 4 -7.61 -5.67 -21.09
CA GLU A 4 -6.68 -4.55 -20.93
C GLU A 4 -7.41 -3.26 -21.33
N MET A 5 -7.54 -2.34 -20.38
CA MET A 5 -8.18 -1.05 -20.59
C MET A 5 -7.22 -0.20 -21.41
N VAL A 6 -7.35 -0.21 -22.74
CA VAL A 6 -6.48 0.56 -23.63
C VAL A 6 -7.10 1.93 -23.86
N MET A 7 -6.40 3.00 -23.46
CA MET A 7 -6.84 4.35 -23.77
C MET A 7 -6.72 4.61 -25.28
N PRO A 8 -7.80 5.03 -25.97
CA PRO A 8 -7.76 5.25 -27.41
C PRO A 8 -6.91 6.46 -27.79
N ALA A 9 -6.90 7.49 -26.96
CA ALA A 9 -6.20 8.76 -27.14
C ALA A 9 -5.68 9.29 -25.78
N PRO A 10 -4.68 10.19 -25.77
CA PRO A 10 -4.26 10.87 -24.56
C PRO A 10 -5.33 11.83 -24.01
N VAL A 11 -5.31 12.05 -22.70
CA VAL A 11 -6.21 12.97 -21.99
C VAL A 11 -5.40 13.93 -21.12
N CYS A 12 -5.93 15.13 -20.87
CA CYS A 12 -5.28 16.07 -19.95
C CYS A 12 -5.40 15.55 -18.52
N LEU A 13 -4.28 15.36 -17.81
CA LEU A 13 -4.24 14.89 -16.43
C LEU A 13 -4.22 16.07 -15.45
N ILE A 14 -3.42 17.09 -15.74
CA ILE A 14 -3.32 18.32 -14.96
C ILE A 14 -3.49 19.49 -15.91
N GLU A 15 -4.56 20.24 -15.73
CA GLU A 15 -4.88 21.44 -16.49
C GLU A 15 -4.07 22.62 -15.95
N ASN A 16 -3.67 23.52 -16.84
CA ASN A 16 -3.03 24.79 -16.51
C ASN A 16 -3.94 25.92 -17.00
N THR A 17 -4.89 26.34 -16.15
CA THR A 17 -5.94 27.30 -16.49
C THR A 17 -5.94 28.45 -15.51
N GLY A 18 -5.94 29.70 -15.99
CA GLY A 18 -5.99 30.88 -15.12
C GLY A 18 -4.83 30.94 -14.11
N GLU A 19 -3.63 30.53 -14.53
CA GLU A 19 -2.42 30.41 -13.69
C GLU A 19 -2.51 29.38 -12.56
N GLN A 20 -3.54 28.53 -12.53
CA GLN A 20 -3.68 27.47 -11.54
C GLN A 20 -3.52 26.08 -12.18
N LEU A 21 -2.84 25.19 -11.46
CA LEU A 21 -2.74 23.78 -11.81
C LEU A 21 -3.90 23.02 -11.17
N VAL A 22 -4.74 22.36 -11.98
CA VAL A 22 -5.94 21.67 -11.51
C VAL A 22 -5.93 20.23 -12.03
N ALA A 23 -6.15 19.25 -11.15
CA ALA A 23 -6.22 17.85 -11.55
C ALA A 23 -7.56 17.55 -12.25
N ASN A 24 -7.50 16.95 -13.44
CA ASN A 24 -8.68 16.60 -14.22
C ASN A 24 -9.35 15.33 -13.68
N GLN A 25 -10.59 15.46 -13.18
CA GLN A 25 -11.32 14.38 -12.52
C GLN A 25 -11.66 13.20 -13.43
N GLU A 26 -11.85 13.43 -14.73
CA GLU A 26 -12.08 12.34 -15.69
C GLU A 26 -10.80 11.53 -15.92
N ALA A 27 -9.66 12.21 -16.05
CA ALA A 27 -8.36 11.57 -16.15
C ALA A 27 -8.01 10.75 -14.89
N LEU A 28 -8.31 11.26 -13.70
CA LEU A 28 -8.10 10.53 -12.45
C LEU A 28 -8.95 9.25 -12.37
N LYS A 29 -10.21 9.29 -12.81
CA LYS A 29 -11.07 8.09 -12.90
C LYS A 29 -10.53 7.04 -13.87
N ILE A 30 -9.99 7.47 -15.02
CA ILE A 30 -9.35 6.56 -15.97
C ILE A 30 -8.11 5.93 -15.30
N LEU A 31 -7.29 6.75 -14.67
CA LEU A 31 -6.07 6.31 -14.01
C LEU A 31 -6.37 5.28 -12.90
N SER A 32 -7.37 5.54 -12.04
CA SER A 32 -7.73 4.69 -10.90
C SER A 32 -8.25 3.29 -11.30
N ALA A 33 -8.71 3.13 -12.54
CA ALA A 33 -9.13 1.85 -13.09
C ALA A 33 -7.94 0.91 -13.37
N HIS A 34 -6.73 1.44 -13.60
CA HIS A 34 -5.53 0.64 -13.89
C HIS A 34 -4.93 0.02 -12.61
N LYS A 35 -5.19 -1.27 -12.35
CA LYS A 35 -4.68 -1.96 -11.15
C LYS A 35 -3.26 -2.52 -11.30
N ASN A 36 -2.76 -2.64 -12.53
CA ASN A 36 -1.40 -3.12 -12.80
C ASN A 36 -0.33 -2.09 -12.36
N PRO A 37 0.88 -2.53 -12.00
CA PRO A 37 2.01 -1.64 -11.76
C PRO A 37 2.33 -0.76 -12.98
N LEU A 38 2.70 0.50 -12.72
CA LEU A 38 2.94 1.51 -13.74
C LEU A 38 4.43 1.74 -13.98
N VAL A 39 4.83 1.85 -15.24
CA VAL A 39 6.08 2.46 -15.67
C VAL A 39 5.73 3.85 -16.19
N VAL A 40 6.18 4.90 -15.52
CA VAL A 40 5.79 6.29 -15.87
C VAL A 40 6.97 6.99 -16.56
N VAL A 41 6.76 7.48 -17.77
CA VAL A 41 7.78 8.21 -18.54
C VAL A 41 7.24 9.62 -18.81
N ALA A 42 7.93 10.63 -18.29
CA ALA A 42 7.57 12.03 -18.53
C ALA A 42 8.58 12.68 -19.48
N ILE A 43 8.09 13.52 -20.39
CA ILE A 43 8.95 14.34 -21.26
C ILE A 43 8.74 15.83 -20.98
N VAL A 44 9.83 16.57 -20.84
CA VAL A 44 9.85 18.00 -20.56
C VAL A 44 10.87 18.69 -21.45
N GLY A 45 10.63 19.96 -21.78
CA GLY A 45 11.53 20.75 -22.62
C GLY A 45 10.81 21.95 -23.21
N LEU A 46 11.59 22.82 -23.87
CA LEU A 46 11.05 24.02 -24.50
C LEU A 46 9.87 23.71 -25.43
N TYR A 47 8.99 24.69 -25.62
CA TYR A 47 7.92 24.60 -26.60
C TYR A 47 8.49 24.32 -28.01
N ARG A 48 7.78 23.51 -28.80
CA ARG A 48 8.10 23.15 -30.20
C ARG A 48 9.44 22.44 -30.45
N THR A 49 9.86 21.61 -29.50
CA THR A 49 11.05 20.77 -29.63
C THR A 49 10.74 19.32 -30.04
N GLY A 50 9.49 19.03 -30.44
CA GLY A 50 9.07 17.71 -30.91
C GLY A 50 8.86 16.66 -29.81
N LYS A 51 8.50 17.09 -28.59
CA LYS A 51 8.22 16.22 -27.42
C LYS A 51 7.10 15.22 -27.70
N SER A 52 5.93 15.72 -28.07
CA SER A 52 4.72 14.93 -28.35
C SER A 52 4.95 13.87 -29.44
N TYR A 53 5.81 14.16 -30.41
CA TYR A 53 6.21 13.19 -31.45
C TYR A 53 6.95 11.99 -30.85
N LEU A 54 7.94 12.21 -29.98
CA LEU A 54 8.66 11.12 -29.32
C LEU A 54 7.73 10.30 -28.41
N MET A 55 6.78 10.95 -27.74
CA MET A 55 5.79 10.25 -26.91
C MET A 55 4.84 9.39 -27.74
N ASN A 56 4.42 9.85 -28.92
CA ASN A 56 3.64 9.03 -29.85
C ASN A 56 4.42 7.80 -30.32
N LYS A 57 5.72 7.94 -30.61
CA LYS A 57 6.59 6.82 -30.94
C LYS A 57 6.74 5.82 -29.78
N LEU A 58 6.82 6.29 -28.52
CA LEU A 58 6.77 5.42 -27.34
C LEU A 58 5.43 4.70 -27.17
N ALA A 59 4.32 5.32 -27.57
CA ALA A 59 3.00 4.68 -27.59
C ALA A 59 2.84 3.66 -28.74
N GLY A 60 3.81 3.56 -29.65
CA GLY A 60 3.73 2.72 -30.84
C GLY A 60 2.68 3.17 -31.86
N LYS A 61 2.27 4.45 -31.83
CA LYS A 61 1.24 5.02 -32.69
C LYS A 61 1.73 6.29 -33.37
N ASN A 62 1.31 6.52 -34.62
CA ASN A 62 1.64 7.75 -35.34
C ASN A 62 0.76 8.94 -34.92
N LYS A 63 -0.47 8.66 -34.46
CA LYS A 63 -1.43 9.66 -33.95
C LYS A 63 -1.70 9.42 -32.47
N GLY A 64 -1.77 10.50 -31.70
CA GLY A 64 -1.90 10.45 -30.24
C GLY A 64 -1.91 11.84 -29.64
N PHE A 65 -0.81 12.22 -28.97
CA PHE A 65 -0.60 13.60 -28.52
C PHE A 65 -0.54 14.52 -29.74
N SER A 66 -1.29 15.62 -29.67
CA SER A 66 -1.43 16.56 -30.78
C SER A 66 -0.08 17.20 -31.12
N LEU A 67 0.32 17.14 -32.40
CA LEU A 67 1.54 17.82 -32.86
C LEU A 67 1.19 19.25 -33.27
N GLY A 68 1.74 20.24 -32.58
CA GLY A 68 1.57 21.65 -32.96
C GLY A 68 2.43 22.03 -34.17
N SER A 69 1.81 22.52 -35.25
CA SER A 69 2.51 22.97 -36.47
C SER A 69 2.57 24.49 -36.62
N THR A 70 1.95 25.26 -35.72
CA THR A 70 1.77 26.71 -35.83
C THR A 70 2.50 27.53 -34.76
N VAL A 71 2.34 28.85 -34.87
CA VAL A 71 2.39 29.89 -33.81
C VAL A 71 2.17 29.49 -32.35
N GLN A 72 1.14 28.68 -32.17
CA GLN A 72 0.45 28.58 -30.89
C GLN A 72 0.94 27.35 -30.13
N SER A 73 1.05 27.45 -28.81
CA SER A 73 1.31 26.26 -27.99
C SER A 73 0.06 25.38 -27.90
N HIS A 74 0.22 24.09 -28.23
CA HIS A 74 -0.90 23.14 -28.30
C HIS A 74 -1.11 22.37 -26.99
N THR A 75 -0.03 21.90 -26.35
CA THR A 75 -0.12 21.17 -25.08
C THR A 75 -0.14 22.17 -23.93
N LYS A 76 -1.25 22.28 -23.21
CA LYS A 76 -1.37 23.03 -21.95
C LYS A 76 -1.47 22.06 -20.77
N GLY A 77 -0.74 22.34 -19.70
CA GLY A 77 -0.64 21.45 -18.53
C GLY A 77 0.15 20.16 -18.77
N ILE A 78 -0.28 19.05 -18.15
CA ILE A 78 0.32 17.72 -18.28
C ILE A 78 -0.73 16.75 -18.83
N TRP A 79 -0.42 16.09 -19.93
CA TRP A 79 -1.28 15.12 -20.60
C TRP A 79 -0.77 13.71 -20.35
N MET A 80 -1.68 12.76 -20.17
CA MET A 80 -1.34 11.37 -19.93
C MET A 80 -1.87 10.44 -21.03
N TRP A 81 -1.14 9.36 -21.28
CA TRP A 81 -1.62 8.25 -22.09
C TRP A 81 -1.19 6.91 -21.47
N CYS A 82 -2.17 6.10 -21.08
CA CYS A 82 -1.94 4.76 -20.54
C CYS A 82 -2.06 3.73 -21.66
N VAL A 83 -0.96 3.00 -21.92
CA VAL A 83 -0.90 1.92 -22.92
C VAL A 83 -0.30 0.66 -22.31
N PRO A 84 -0.60 -0.54 -22.83
CA PRO A 84 0.06 -1.78 -22.40
C PRO A 84 1.58 -1.67 -22.59
N HIS A 85 2.37 -2.12 -21.62
CA HIS A 85 3.81 -2.02 -21.72
C HIS A 85 4.37 -3.07 -22.70
N PRO A 86 5.05 -2.67 -23.79
CA PRO A 86 5.36 -3.58 -24.91
C PRO A 86 6.35 -4.71 -24.58
N LYS A 87 7.17 -4.55 -23.53
CA LYS A 87 8.12 -5.57 -23.05
C LYS A 87 7.80 -6.17 -21.67
N LYS A 88 6.71 -5.76 -21.02
CA LYS A 88 6.35 -6.17 -19.64
C LYS A 88 4.86 -6.47 -19.58
N PRO A 89 4.44 -7.74 -19.74
CA PRO A 89 3.02 -8.09 -19.99
C PRO A 89 2.07 -7.73 -18.84
N ASN A 90 2.56 -7.63 -17.61
CA ASN A 90 1.74 -7.29 -16.43
C ASN A 90 1.90 -5.83 -15.98
N HIS A 91 2.32 -4.93 -16.88
CA HIS A 91 2.56 -3.52 -16.55
C HIS A 91 1.86 -2.60 -17.56
N THR A 92 1.50 -1.42 -17.08
CA THR A 92 1.02 -0.32 -17.93
C THR A 92 2.14 0.68 -18.10
N LEU A 93 2.39 1.12 -19.33
CA LEU A 93 3.25 2.25 -19.65
C LEU A 93 2.39 3.53 -19.63
N VAL A 94 2.74 4.47 -18.76
CA VAL A 94 2.09 5.77 -18.66
C VAL A 94 3.02 6.83 -19.24
N LEU A 95 2.56 7.49 -20.29
CA LEU A 95 3.29 8.53 -20.99
C LEU A 95 2.76 9.89 -20.55
N LEU A 96 3.62 10.74 -19.99
CA LEU A 96 3.30 12.11 -19.57
C LEU A 96 3.94 13.13 -20.51
N ASP A 97 3.14 13.73 -21.40
CA ASP A 97 3.58 14.83 -22.26
C ASP A 97 3.25 16.16 -21.59
N THR A 98 4.23 17.05 -21.53
CA THR A 98 4.10 18.31 -20.80
C THR A 98 4.03 19.51 -21.72
N GLU A 99 3.38 20.55 -21.22
CA GLU A 99 3.40 21.87 -21.81
C GLU A 99 4.85 22.36 -22.05
N GLY A 100 5.03 23.07 -23.16
CA GLY A 100 6.33 23.65 -23.49
C GLY A 100 6.75 24.73 -22.50
N LEU A 101 7.99 24.61 -22.02
CA LEU A 101 8.62 25.64 -21.19
C LEU A 101 8.91 26.90 -22.02
N GLY A 102 8.74 28.08 -21.43
CA GLY A 102 9.11 29.37 -22.03
C GLY A 102 8.24 29.81 -23.21
N ASP A 103 6.98 29.35 -23.26
CA ASP A 103 6.02 29.80 -24.27
C ASP A 103 5.62 31.26 -24.05
N VAL A 104 5.88 32.08 -25.06
CA VAL A 104 5.74 33.54 -25.03
C VAL A 104 4.28 33.98 -24.88
N GLU A 105 3.33 33.13 -25.27
CA GLU A 105 1.90 33.41 -25.17
C GLU A 105 1.35 33.29 -23.73
N LYS A 106 2.13 32.77 -22.77
CA LYS A 106 1.66 32.54 -21.39
C LYS A 106 1.59 33.80 -20.54
N GLY A 107 2.34 34.86 -20.84
CA GLY A 107 2.44 36.09 -20.04
C GLY A 107 3.12 35.93 -18.67
N ASN A 108 3.00 34.76 -18.00
CA ASN A 108 3.61 34.40 -16.72
C ASN A 108 4.11 32.93 -16.74
N ASN A 109 5.40 32.73 -16.44
CA ASN A 109 6.06 31.42 -16.49
C ASN A 109 6.09 30.69 -15.14
N GLN A 110 5.39 31.18 -14.11
CA GLN A 110 5.44 30.58 -12.76
C GLN A 110 5.07 29.08 -12.72
N ASN A 111 4.16 28.63 -13.58
CA ASN A 111 3.77 27.22 -13.63
C ASN A 111 4.77 26.31 -14.35
N ASP A 112 5.76 26.86 -15.07
CA ASP A 112 6.78 26.06 -15.77
C ASP A 112 7.63 25.28 -14.76
N SER A 113 8.08 25.93 -13.67
CA SER A 113 8.83 25.27 -12.60
C SER A 113 7.99 24.17 -11.92
N TRP A 114 6.67 24.38 -11.77
CA TRP A 114 5.78 23.39 -11.18
C TRP A 114 5.52 22.19 -12.08
N ILE A 115 5.28 22.42 -13.38
CA ILE A 115 5.14 21.35 -14.38
C ILE A 115 6.43 20.51 -14.43
N PHE A 116 7.58 21.17 -14.38
CA PHE A 116 8.88 20.52 -14.31
C PHE A 116 9.03 19.64 -13.06
N ALA A 117 8.71 20.17 -11.88
CA ALA A 117 8.76 19.44 -10.61
C ALA A 117 7.79 18.24 -10.58
N LEU A 118 6.54 18.43 -11.04
CA LEU A 118 5.53 17.37 -11.10
C LEU A 118 5.95 16.24 -12.05
N ALA A 119 6.53 16.57 -13.21
CA ALA A 119 7.04 15.56 -14.14
C ALA A 119 8.14 14.68 -13.52
N ILE A 120 8.99 15.25 -12.66
CA ILE A 120 10.00 14.50 -11.90
C ILE A 120 9.34 13.62 -10.84
N LEU A 121 8.47 14.19 -10.00
CA LEU A 121 7.85 13.47 -8.90
C LEU A 121 6.99 12.29 -9.36
N LEU A 122 6.27 12.45 -10.48
CA LEU A 122 5.34 11.44 -11.00
C LEU A 122 6.03 10.35 -11.84
N SER A 123 7.21 10.61 -12.42
CA SER A 123 7.85 9.69 -13.37
C SER A 123 8.83 8.69 -12.74
N SER A 124 9.05 7.57 -13.44
CA SER A 124 10.18 6.65 -13.25
C SER A 124 11.37 7.01 -14.12
N THR A 125 11.09 7.64 -15.27
CA THR A 125 12.09 8.10 -16.23
C THR A 125 11.69 9.49 -16.69
N PHE A 126 12.61 10.44 -16.51
CA PHE A 126 12.44 11.82 -16.89
C PHE A 126 13.25 12.11 -18.15
N VAL A 127 12.55 12.46 -19.23
CA VAL A 127 13.13 12.78 -20.52
C VAL A 127 13.18 14.29 -20.66
N TYR A 128 14.38 14.87 -20.66
CA TYR A 128 14.58 16.26 -21.02
C TYR A 128 14.89 16.37 -22.52
N ASN A 129 14.11 17.16 -23.25
CA ASN A 129 14.18 17.28 -24.69
C ASN A 129 14.53 18.71 -25.11
N SER A 130 15.65 18.87 -25.80
CA SER A 130 16.15 20.15 -26.30
C SER A 130 16.57 20.06 -27.77
N MET A 131 16.67 21.21 -28.43
CA MET A 131 17.19 21.30 -29.80
C MET A 131 18.69 21.62 -29.78
N GLY A 132 19.43 21.10 -30.75
CA GLY A 132 20.85 21.34 -30.93
C GLY A 132 21.71 20.64 -29.89
N THR A 133 22.73 21.36 -29.42
CA THR A 133 23.84 20.82 -28.63
C THR A 133 23.74 21.22 -27.16
N ILE A 134 24.52 20.57 -26.30
CA ILE A 134 24.61 20.95 -24.88
C ILE A 134 25.59 22.12 -24.74
N ASN A 135 25.10 23.32 -25.03
CA ASN A 135 25.84 24.57 -24.86
C ASN A 135 25.42 25.31 -23.56
N GLN A 136 25.98 26.50 -23.31
CA GLN A 136 25.62 27.27 -22.11
C GLN A 136 24.13 27.64 -22.11
N GLN A 137 23.57 28.03 -23.25
CA GLN A 137 22.14 28.36 -23.36
C GLN A 137 21.23 27.18 -22.99
N ALA A 138 21.58 25.94 -23.40
CA ALA A 138 20.85 24.74 -23.02
C ALA A 138 20.93 24.48 -21.51
N MET A 139 22.07 24.78 -20.88
CA MET A 139 22.22 24.70 -19.42
C MET A 139 21.47 25.80 -18.68
N ASP A 140 21.43 27.02 -19.22
CA ASP A 140 20.65 28.12 -18.65
C ASP A 140 19.15 27.80 -18.72
N GLN A 141 18.70 27.10 -19.76
CA GLN A 141 17.33 26.57 -19.87
C GLN A 141 17.03 25.44 -18.88
N LEU A 142 18.05 24.87 -18.24
CA LEU A 142 17.94 23.88 -17.16
C LEU A 142 17.99 24.51 -15.77
N HIS A 143 17.87 25.84 -15.63
CA HIS A 143 17.71 26.50 -14.33
C HIS A 143 16.54 25.93 -13.50
N TYR A 144 15.51 25.36 -14.14
CA TYR A 144 14.46 24.63 -13.44
C TYR A 144 14.98 23.47 -12.58
N VAL A 145 16.10 22.85 -12.96
CA VAL A 145 16.75 21.80 -12.17
C VAL A 145 17.40 22.37 -10.92
N THR A 146 17.93 23.59 -10.99
CA THR A 146 18.53 24.26 -9.83
C THR A 146 17.48 24.74 -8.83
N GLU A 147 16.29 25.10 -9.32
CA GLU A 147 15.14 25.47 -8.48
C GLU A 147 14.47 24.28 -7.79
N LEU A 148 14.81 23.03 -8.12
CA LEU A 148 14.13 21.86 -7.54
C LEU A 148 14.23 21.80 -6.01
N SER A 149 15.35 22.27 -5.45
CA SER A 149 15.52 22.37 -3.99
C SER A 149 14.52 23.32 -3.33
N ASP A 150 14.01 24.31 -4.08
CA ASP A 150 13.01 25.28 -3.62
C ASP A 150 11.57 24.85 -3.97
N ARG A 151 11.40 23.81 -4.79
CA ARG A 151 10.10 23.32 -5.28
C ARG A 151 9.68 21.98 -4.70
N ILE A 152 10.63 21.15 -4.25
CA ILE A 152 10.36 19.79 -3.79
C ILE A 152 10.92 19.62 -2.38
N ARG A 153 10.11 19.03 -1.49
CA ARG A 153 10.59 18.52 -0.21
C ARG A 153 10.69 17.00 -0.20
N ALA A 154 11.80 16.47 0.28
CA ALA A 154 11.93 15.04 0.54
C ALA A 154 11.24 14.66 1.86
N LYS A 155 11.42 15.48 2.90
CA LYS A 155 10.89 15.24 4.26
C LYS A 155 9.95 16.35 4.74
N SER A 156 9.07 16.00 5.66
CA SER A 156 8.07 16.91 6.24
C SER A 156 8.64 17.82 7.33
N SER A 157 9.59 17.31 8.12
CA SER A 157 10.28 18.07 9.16
C SER A 157 11.61 18.67 8.66
N PRO A 158 11.92 19.95 8.98
CA PRO A 158 13.24 20.51 8.68
C PRO A 158 14.32 19.72 9.42
N ASN A 159 15.38 19.34 8.71
CA ASN A 159 16.49 18.60 9.30
C ASN A 159 17.11 19.39 10.46
N ALA A 160 17.06 18.84 11.68
CA ALA A 160 17.68 19.44 12.88
C ALA A 160 19.21 19.64 12.76
N ASN A 161 19.84 19.02 11.75
CA ASN A 161 21.28 19.03 11.52
C ASN A 161 21.73 20.02 10.42
N GLY A 162 20.86 20.89 9.91
CA GLY A 162 21.23 21.92 8.92
C GLY A 162 21.66 21.40 7.55
N LEU A 163 21.28 20.15 7.20
CA LEU A 163 21.57 19.55 5.89
C LEU A 163 20.42 19.82 4.91
N GLU A 164 20.77 20.19 3.67
CA GLU A 164 19.81 20.40 2.58
C GLU A 164 18.96 19.14 2.31
N ASP A 165 17.65 19.35 2.15
CA ASP A 165 16.66 18.32 1.78
C ASP A 165 16.98 17.65 0.43
N SER A 166 17.76 18.36 -0.40
CA SER A 166 18.26 17.93 -1.72
C SER A 166 19.14 16.67 -1.66
N ALA A 167 19.75 16.36 -0.51
CA ALA A 167 20.61 15.19 -0.34
C ALA A 167 19.87 13.85 -0.54
N ASP A 168 18.56 13.83 -0.27
CA ASP A 168 17.70 12.65 -0.38
C ASP A 168 17.07 12.48 -1.77
N PHE A 169 17.18 13.48 -2.67
CA PHE A 169 16.54 13.47 -4.00
C PHE A 169 16.90 12.22 -4.83
N MET A 170 18.18 11.82 -4.80
CA MET A 170 18.68 10.64 -5.52
C MET A 170 17.95 9.34 -5.17
N SER A 171 17.32 9.26 -3.98
CA SER A 171 16.61 8.05 -3.56
C SER A 171 15.25 7.85 -4.23
N PHE A 172 14.63 8.93 -4.74
CA PHE A 172 13.27 8.87 -5.33
C PHE A 172 13.15 9.56 -6.69
N PHE A 173 14.17 10.30 -7.13
CA PHE A 173 14.20 10.91 -8.46
C PHE A 173 14.27 9.84 -9.57
N PRO A 174 13.65 10.11 -10.73
CA PRO A 174 13.65 9.20 -11.87
C PRO A 174 15.03 9.05 -12.50
N ASP A 175 15.20 8.05 -13.37
CA ASP A 175 16.36 8.01 -14.26
C ASP A 175 16.26 9.19 -15.27
N PHE A 176 17.35 9.91 -15.50
CA PHE A 176 17.40 11.08 -16.40
C PHE A 176 17.83 10.69 -17.81
N VAL A 177 17.08 11.15 -18.82
CA VAL A 177 17.39 10.94 -20.24
C VAL A 177 17.40 12.28 -20.95
N TRP A 178 18.54 12.68 -21.52
CA TRP A 178 18.62 13.87 -22.38
C TRP A 178 18.47 13.46 -23.84
N THR A 179 17.48 14.04 -24.52
CA THR A 179 17.23 13.87 -25.95
C THR A 179 17.59 15.17 -26.67
N LEU A 180 18.58 15.09 -27.58
CA LEU A 180 19.11 16.21 -28.34
C LEU A 180 18.60 16.12 -29.79
N ARG A 181 17.73 17.04 -30.16
CA ARG A 181 17.02 17.07 -31.45
C ARG A 181 17.75 17.93 -32.47
N ASP A 182 17.71 17.56 -33.74
CA ASP A 182 18.45 18.21 -34.83
C ASP A 182 19.94 18.37 -34.45
N PHE A 183 20.55 17.29 -33.94
CA PHE A 183 21.96 17.29 -33.57
C PHE A 183 22.83 17.47 -34.82
N SER A 184 23.88 18.28 -34.71
CA SER A 184 24.64 18.75 -35.88
C SER A 184 26.15 18.69 -35.69
N LEU A 185 26.63 17.99 -34.66
CA LEU A 185 28.06 17.83 -34.40
C LEU A 185 28.47 16.39 -34.68
N ASP A 186 29.68 16.22 -35.19
CA ASP A 186 30.33 14.92 -35.16
C ASP A 186 30.71 14.59 -33.71
N LEU A 187 30.33 13.39 -33.25
CA LEU A 187 30.63 12.94 -31.90
C LEU A 187 32.10 12.52 -31.78
N GLU A 188 33.00 13.51 -31.78
CA GLU A 188 34.44 13.29 -31.69
C GLU A 188 35.09 14.18 -30.62
N VAL A 189 36.04 13.61 -29.88
CA VAL A 189 36.90 14.34 -28.94
C VAL A 189 38.34 13.92 -29.19
N ASN A 190 39.22 14.89 -29.45
CA ASN A 190 40.62 14.66 -29.84
C ASN A 190 40.77 13.72 -31.06
N GLY A 191 39.85 13.78 -32.01
CA GLY A 191 39.83 12.93 -33.21
C GLY A 191 39.45 11.47 -32.96
N LEU A 192 38.96 11.14 -31.76
CA LEU A 192 38.42 9.82 -31.45
C LEU A 192 36.89 9.90 -31.36
N PRO A 193 36.16 8.93 -31.97
CA PRO A 193 34.71 8.88 -31.87
C PRO A 193 34.29 8.59 -30.43
N ILE A 194 33.26 9.29 -29.97
CA ILE A 194 32.64 9.11 -28.67
C ILE A 194 31.16 8.77 -28.82
N THR A 195 30.60 8.16 -27.80
CA THR A 195 29.16 7.90 -27.70
C THR A 195 28.40 9.15 -27.25
N ALA A 196 27.08 9.17 -27.48
CA ALA A 196 26.21 10.23 -26.98
C ALA A 196 26.26 10.34 -25.44
N ASP A 197 26.46 9.21 -24.73
CA ASP A 197 26.60 9.20 -23.26
C ASP A 197 27.91 9.86 -22.83
N GLU A 198 29.03 9.54 -23.48
CA GLU A 198 30.31 10.21 -23.23
C GLU A 198 30.24 11.72 -23.56
N TYR A 199 29.47 12.10 -24.59
CA TYR A 199 29.20 13.51 -24.89
C TYR A 199 28.46 14.21 -23.74
N LEU A 200 27.45 13.56 -23.15
CA LEU A 200 26.75 14.08 -21.98
C LEU A 200 27.68 14.17 -20.76
N GLU A 201 28.46 13.12 -20.47
CA GLU A 201 29.43 13.11 -19.38
C GLU A 201 30.44 14.26 -19.51
N ASN A 202 30.96 14.47 -20.72
CA ASN A 202 31.86 15.59 -21.02
C ASN A 202 31.18 16.95 -20.81
N SER A 203 29.91 17.08 -21.22
CA SER A 203 29.13 18.32 -21.09
C SER A 203 28.79 18.68 -19.64
N LEU A 204 28.73 17.67 -18.76
CA LEU A 204 28.48 17.80 -17.32
C LEU A 204 29.77 17.97 -16.48
N LYS A 205 30.94 18.02 -17.10
CA LYS A 205 32.19 18.36 -16.41
C LYS A 205 32.13 19.76 -15.84
N LEU A 206 32.63 19.90 -14.62
CA LEU A 206 32.66 21.17 -13.91
C LEU A 206 33.87 22.00 -14.35
N LYS A 207 33.78 23.32 -14.18
CA LYS A 207 34.88 24.26 -14.35
C LYS A 207 35.53 24.55 -13.01
N ARG A 208 36.86 24.62 -13.00
CA ARG A 208 37.63 25.03 -11.82
C ARG A 208 37.57 26.54 -11.66
N GLY A 209 37.37 26.98 -10.43
CA GLY A 209 37.33 28.39 -10.06
C GLY A 209 36.28 28.61 -8.99
N THR A 210 36.35 29.77 -8.35
CA THR A 210 35.44 30.18 -7.26
C THR A 210 34.72 31.48 -7.60
N SER A 211 34.75 31.91 -8.87
CA SER A 211 34.02 33.09 -9.29
C SER A 211 32.53 32.80 -9.40
N GLU A 212 31.71 33.85 -9.39
CA GLU A 212 30.25 33.71 -9.56
C GLU A 212 29.88 33.06 -10.90
N SER A 213 30.63 33.34 -11.97
CA SER A 213 30.40 32.71 -13.26
C SER A 213 30.76 31.22 -13.26
N ASP A 214 31.80 30.82 -12.52
CA ASP A 214 32.13 29.39 -12.32
C ASP A 214 31.02 28.69 -11.52
N HIS A 215 30.48 29.35 -10.49
CA HIS A 215 29.38 28.82 -9.70
C HIS A 215 28.12 28.62 -10.55
N ASN A 216 27.71 29.64 -11.32
CA ASN A 216 26.55 29.57 -12.20
C ASN A 216 26.71 28.52 -13.31
N PHE A 217 27.95 28.29 -13.78
CA PHE A 217 28.25 27.21 -14.70
C PHE A 217 28.13 25.83 -14.04
N ASN A 218 28.63 25.68 -12.82
CA ASN A 218 28.72 24.40 -12.12
C ASN A 218 27.39 23.95 -11.50
N LEU A 219 26.56 24.88 -11.04
CA LEU A 219 25.34 24.58 -10.29
C LEU A 219 24.35 23.64 -11.03
N PRO A 220 23.88 23.94 -12.26
CA PRO A 220 22.96 23.04 -12.97
C PRO A 220 23.60 21.66 -13.25
N ARG A 221 24.91 21.63 -13.52
CA ARG A 221 25.66 20.38 -13.74
C ARG A 221 25.74 19.54 -12.48
N LEU A 222 26.02 20.17 -11.33
CA LEU A 222 26.02 19.53 -10.02
C LEU A 222 24.64 18.98 -9.67
N CYS A 223 23.58 19.74 -9.90
CA CYS A 223 22.21 19.27 -9.65
C CYS A 223 21.87 18.03 -10.50
N ILE A 224 22.17 18.03 -11.81
CA ILE A 224 21.93 16.85 -12.66
C ILE A 224 22.73 15.64 -12.17
N ARG A 225 24.00 15.85 -11.81
CA ARG A 225 24.90 14.80 -11.30
C ARG A 225 24.45 14.25 -9.96
N LYS A 226 24.00 15.09 -9.03
CA LYS A 226 23.67 14.70 -7.65
C LYS A 226 22.21 14.26 -7.46
N PHE A 227 21.27 14.77 -8.25
CA PHE A 227 19.84 14.50 -8.04
C PHE A 227 19.37 13.24 -8.76
N PHE A 228 19.90 12.93 -9.95
CA PHE A 228 19.43 11.80 -10.75
C PHE A 228 20.36 10.60 -10.62
N PRO A 229 19.84 9.41 -10.27
CA PRO A 229 20.66 8.21 -10.01
C PRO A 229 21.34 7.68 -11.27
N LYS A 230 20.68 7.81 -12.43
CA LYS A 230 21.20 7.38 -13.74
C LYS A 230 20.98 8.49 -14.76
N LYS A 231 21.94 8.65 -15.69
CA LYS A 231 21.87 9.60 -16.79
C LYS A 231 22.11 8.86 -18.10
N LYS A 232 21.37 9.23 -19.14
CA LYS A 232 21.47 8.67 -20.49
C LYS A 232 21.31 9.78 -21.51
N CYS A 233 21.98 9.67 -22.65
CA CYS A 233 21.87 10.61 -23.74
C CYS A 233 21.44 9.92 -25.04
N PHE A 234 20.59 10.60 -25.80
CA PHE A 234 20.26 10.23 -27.18
C PHE A 234 20.36 11.46 -28.07
N ILE A 235 21.02 11.31 -29.21
CA ILE A 235 21.02 12.30 -30.27
C ILE A 235 20.01 11.87 -31.34
N PHE A 236 19.42 12.87 -31.97
CA PHE A 236 18.49 12.70 -33.08
C PHE A 236 18.88 13.63 -34.21
N ASP A 237 19.09 13.05 -35.38
CA ASP A 237 19.24 13.82 -36.60
C ASP A 237 17.93 14.50 -36.97
N ARG A 238 18.02 15.40 -37.94
CA ARG A 238 16.84 16.09 -38.42
C ARG A 238 15.90 15.09 -39.09
N PRO A 239 14.63 14.98 -38.69
CA PRO A 239 13.75 13.90 -39.14
C PRO A 239 13.41 13.97 -40.63
N THR A 240 13.34 15.16 -41.20
CA THR A 240 13.08 15.38 -42.63
C THR A 240 13.44 16.82 -43.02
N HIS A 241 13.33 17.13 -44.31
CA HIS A 241 13.57 18.47 -44.83
C HIS A 241 12.60 19.50 -44.21
N ARG A 242 13.09 20.73 -43.94
CA ARG A 242 12.35 21.82 -43.25
C ARG A 242 10.90 22.01 -43.73
N LYS A 243 10.67 21.95 -45.05
CA LYS A 243 9.35 22.16 -45.68
C LYS A 243 8.31 21.09 -45.31
N LYS A 244 8.76 19.90 -44.88
CA LYS A 244 7.90 18.76 -44.51
C LYS A 244 7.71 18.62 -42.99
N LEU A 245 8.39 19.42 -42.15
CA LEU A 245 8.32 19.29 -40.69
C LEU A 245 6.91 19.51 -40.12
N GLY A 246 6.11 20.40 -40.74
CA GLY A 246 4.71 20.60 -40.34
C GLY A 246 3.78 19.42 -40.65
N GLN A 247 4.26 18.44 -41.42
CA GLN A 247 3.51 17.25 -41.85
C GLN A 247 4.01 15.97 -41.15
N LEU A 248 4.89 16.10 -40.15
CA LEU A 248 5.57 14.97 -39.52
C LEU A 248 4.63 13.89 -38.97
N GLU A 249 3.41 14.26 -38.55
CA GLU A 249 2.38 13.31 -38.08
C GLU A 249 1.85 12.39 -39.20
N THR A 250 1.88 12.87 -40.45
CA THR A 250 1.33 12.17 -41.61
C THR A 250 2.38 11.44 -42.44
N LEU A 251 3.66 11.75 -42.23
CA LEU A 251 4.75 11.10 -42.96
C LEU A 251 4.94 9.66 -42.48
N HIS A 252 5.21 8.77 -43.42
CA HIS A 252 5.62 7.41 -43.13
C HIS A 252 7.11 7.33 -42.83
N ASP A 253 7.55 6.29 -42.11
CA ASP A 253 8.95 6.14 -41.70
C ASP A 253 9.93 6.09 -42.89
N ASN A 254 9.48 5.63 -44.07
CA ASN A 254 10.28 5.64 -45.30
C ASN A 254 10.43 7.03 -45.94
N GLU A 255 9.71 8.04 -45.47
CA GLU A 255 9.82 9.44 -45.90
C GLU A 255 10.66 10.30 -44.92
N LEU A 256 11.09 9.69 -43.82
CA LEU A 256 11.97 10.27 -42.82
C LEU A 256 13.42 9.88 -43.10
N ASP A 257 14.33 10.63 -42.50
CA ASP A 257 15.73 10.25 -42.47
C ASP A 257 15.91 8.87 -41.79
N SER A 258 16.66 7.98 -42.43
CA SER A 258 16.80 6.59 -41.96
C SER A 258 17.54 6.51 -40.63
N GLU A 259 18.50 7.41 -40.39
CA GLU A 259 19.26 7.44 -39.15
C GLU A 259 18.37 7.94 -38.01
N PHE A 260 17.55 8.96 -38.26
CA PHE A 260 16.53 9.42 -37.30
C PHE A 260 15.53 8.32 -36.91
N VAL A 261 15.04 7.53 -37.87
CA VAL A 261 14.14 6.40 -37.58
C VAL A 261 14.85 5.35 -36.70
N GLN A 262 16.09 5.01 -37.02
CA GLN A 262 16.89 4.08 -36.24
C GLN A 262 17.16 4.60 -34.81
N GLN A 263 17.58 5.86 -34.66
CA GLN A 263 17.80 6.51 -33.37
C GLN A 263 16.52 6.52 -32.52
N THR A 264 15.37 6.79 -33.14
CA THR A 264 14.05 6.71 -32.49
C THR A 264 13.71 5.30 -32.02
N ALA A 265 13.99 4.28 -32.83
CA ALA A 265 13.78 2.88 -32.44
C ALA A 265 14.69 2.46 -31.28
N VAL A 266 15.96 2.88 -31.29
CA VAL A 266 16.92 2.62 -30.21
C VAL A 266 16.49 3.30 -28.91
N PHE A 267 16.05 4.57 -28.98
CA PHE A 267 15.49 5.30 -27.84
C PHE A 267 14.28 4.56 -27.24
N CYS A 268 13.30 4.19 -28.07
CA CYS A 268 12.10 3.49 -27.61
C CYS A 268 12.47 2.14 -26.97
N SER A 269 13.34 1.37 -27.62
CA SER A 269 13.81 0.08 -27.10
C SER A 269 14.51 0.22 -25.74
N TYR A 270 15.31 1.28 -25.56
CA TYR A 270 15.95 1.59 -24.29
C TYR A 270 14.91 1.87 -23.20
N ILE A 271 13.95 2.76 -23.46
CA ILE A 271 12.88 3.10 -22.50
C ILE A 271 12.12 1.84 -22.10
N PHE A 272 11.65 1.04 -23.06
CA PHE A 272 10.92 -0.20 -22.77
C PHE A 272 11.73 -1.23 -21.98
N SER A 273 13.06 -1.25 -22.13
CA SER A 273 13.91 -2.20 -21.42
C SER A 273 14.42 -1.71 -20.07
N ASN A 274 14.64 -0.40 -19.91
CA ASN A 274 15.37 0.16 -18.77
C ASN A 274 14.48 0.96 -17.82
N SER A 275 13.37 1.54 -18.29
CA SER A 275 12.48 2.30 -17.41
C SER A 275 11.86 1.38 -16.37
N LYS A 276 12.06 1.73 -15.11
CA LYS A 276 11.63 0.93 -13.96
C LYS A 276 10.16 1.18 -13.66
N THR A 277 9.53 0.22 -12.99
CA THR A 277 8.22 0.44 -12.35
C THR A 277 8.37 1.60 -11.37
N LYS A 278 7.41 2.53 -11.35
CA LYS A 278 7.45 3.66 -10.41
C LYS A 278 7.29 3.12 -9.00
N THR A 279 8.16 3.53 -8.10
CA THR A 279 8.16 3.10 -6.69
C THR A 279 8.20 4.31 -5.75
N LEU A 280 7.59 4.16 -4.58
CA LEU A 280 7.82 5.03 -3.43
C LEU A 280 8.80 4.35 -2.45
N SER A 281 9.15 5.06 -1.38
CA SER A 281 10.00 4.52 -0.31
C SER A 281 9.43 3.23 0.28
N GLY A 282 10.29 2.26 0.55
CA GLY A 282 9.86 0.91 0.94
C GLY A 282 9.36 0.07 -0.24
N GLY A 283 9.84 0.37 -1.46
CA GLY A 283 9.61 -0.31 -2.73
C GLY A 283 8.14 -0.55 -3.08
N ILE A 284 7.27 0.34 -2.62
CA ILE A 284 5.84 0.33 -2.91
C ILE A 284 5.67 0.64 -4.38
N GLN A 285 5.26 -0.37 -5.16
CA GLN A 285 5.00 -0.19 -6.59
C GLN A 285 3.74 0.65 -6.82
N ILE A 286 3.85 1.66 -7.66
CA ILE A 286 2.74 2.53 -7.99
C ILE A 286 1.85 1.86 -9.04
N ASN A 287 0.55 1.77 -8.74
CA ASN A 287 -0.51 1.45 -9.68
C ASN A 287 -1.36 2.71 -9.96
N GLY A 288 -2.46 2.57 -10.70
CA GLY A 288 -3.40 3.64 -11.02
C GLY A 288 -3.91 4.44 -9.81
N PRO A 289 -4.61 3.81 -8.85
CA PRO A 289 -5.10 4.48 -7.63
C PRO A 289 -4.01 5.19 -6.83
N ARG A 290 -2.81 4.62 -6.77
CA ARG A 290 -1.68 5.25 -6.08
C ARG A 290 -1.20 6.49 -6.82
N LEU A 291 -1.08 6.44 -8.15
CA LEU A 291 -0.67 7.60 -8.94
C LEU A 291 -1.72 8.72 -8.91
N GLU A 292 -3.01 8.39 -8.91
CA GLU A 292 -4.11 9.34 -8.69
C GLU A 292 -3.92 10.11 -7.37
N ASN A 293 -3.69 9.39 -6.26
CA ASN A 293 -3.45 10.02 -4.97
C ASN A 293 -2.19 10.90 -4.96
N LEU A 294 -1.12 10.51 -5.65
CA LEU A 294 0.07 11.35 -5.77
C LEU A 294 -0.22 12.64 -6.54
N VAL A 295 -0.94 12.55 -7.66
CA VAL A 295 -1.35 13.73 -8.45
C VAL A 295 -2.18 14.67 -7.59
N LEU A 296 -3.21 14.16 -6.90
CA LEU A 296 -4.05 14.96 -6.01
C LEU A 296 -3.23 15.60 -4.89
N THR A 297 -2.37 14.83 -4.22
CA THR A 297 -1.57 15.35 -3.10
C THR A 297 -0.64 16.47 -3.54
N TYR A 298 0.08 16.30 -4.64
CA TYR A 298 1.03 17.31 -5.12
C TYR A 298 0.33 18.55 -5.68
N VAL A 299 -0.73 18.38 -6.47
CA VAL A 299 -1.49 19.50 -7.05
C VAL A 299 -2.18 20.31 -5.95
N ASN A 300 -2.73 19.65 -4.92
CA ASN A 300 -3.35 20.33 -3.78
C ASN A 300 -2.33 21.10 -2.94
N ALA A 301 -1.12 20.55 -2.75
CA ALA A 301 -0.03 21.26 -2.07
C ALA A 301 0.32 22.56 -2.81
N ILE A 302 0.57 22.47 -4.12
CA ILE A 302 0.88 23.64 -4.97
C ILE A 302 -0.25 24.67 -4.92
N SER A 303 -1.50 24.21 -5.06
CA SER A 303 -2.68 25.08 -5.05
C SER A 303 -2.90 25.79 -3.72
N SER A 304 -2.42 25.20 -2.62
CA SER A 304 -2.50 25.77 -1.26
C SER A 304 -1.31 26.68 -0.92
N GLY A 305 -0.33 26.81 -1.82
CA GLY A 305 0.91 27.56 -1.59
C GLY A 305 2.02 26.77 -0.88
N ASP A 306 1.81 25.48 -0.63
CA ASP A 306 2.79 24.59 -0.02
C ASP A 306 3.69 23.90 -1.07
N LEU A 307 4.83 23.37 -0.63
CA LEU A 307 5.71 22.58 -1.49
C LEU A 307 5.27 21.12 -1.55
N PRO A 308 5.17 20.50 -2.73
CA PRO A 308 5.08 19.06 -2.90
C PRO A 308 6.13 18.32 -2.06
N CYS A 309 5.67 17.46 -1.14
CA CYS A 309 6.52 16.71 -0.23
C CYS A 309 6.36 15.21 -0.45
N MET A 310 7.47 14.52 -0.71
CA MET A 310 7.47 13.07 -0.95
C MET A 310 7.01 12.29 0.30
N GLU A 311 7.55 12.59 1.48
CA GLU A 311 7.13 11.92 2.71
C GLU A 311 5.63 12.10 3.01
N ASN A 312 5.10 13.32 2.88
CA ASN A 312 3.68 13.58 3.09
C ASN A 312 2.80 12.78 2.12
N ALA A 313 3.20 12.67 0.86
CA ALA A 313 2.46 11.88 -0.12
C ALA A 313 2.47 10.38 0.19
N VAL A 314 3.58 9.83 0.69
CA VAL A 314 3.61 8.43 1.18
C VAL A 314 2.71 8.24 2.39
N LEU A 315 2.72 9.18 3.35
CA LEU A 315 1.89 9.10 4.55
C LEU A 315 0.39 9.22 4.22
N ALA A 316 0.01 10.14 3.33
CA ALA A 316 -1.37 10.27 2.87
C ALA A 316 -1.86 8.99 2.18
N LEU A 317 -1.03 8.37 1.35
CA LEU A 317 -1.35 7.10 0.72
C LEU A 317 -1.48 5.96 1.75
N ALA A 318 -0.56 5.90 2.73
CA ALA A 318 -0.60 4.92 3.81
C ALA A 318 -1.90 5.00 4.62
N GLN A 319 -2.37 6.22 4.94
CA GLN A 319 -3.64 6.42 5.65
C GLN A 319 -4.83 5.80 4.91
N ILE A 320 -4.95 6.08 3.60
CA ILE A 320 -6.05 5.57 2.79
C ILE A 320 -5.99 4.05 2.66
N GLU A 321 -4.81 3.51 2.33
CA GLU A 321 -4.66 2.06 2.08
C GLU A 321 -4.71 1.24 3.36
N ASN A 322 -4.15 1.72 4.48
CA ASN A 322 -4.21 1.01 5.75
C ASN A 322 -5.65 0.97 6.28
N ALA A 323 -6.41 2.07 6.15
CA ALA A 323 -7.84 2.06 6.50
C ALA A 323 -8.62 1.03 5.68
N ALA A 324 -8.38 0.98 4.35
CA ALA A 324 -8.99 -0.03 3.49
C ALA A 324 -8.53 -1.46 3.83
N ALA A 325 -7.27 -1.64 4.23
CA ALA A 325 -6.71 -2.93 4.63
C ALA A 325 -7.37 -3.46 5.91
N VAL A 326 -7.65 -2.61 6.90
CA VAL A 326 -8.41 -2.98 8.11
C VAL A 326 -9.80 -3.47 7.72
N GLN A 327 -10.54 -2.71 6.90
CA GLN A 327 -11.88 -3.09 6.47
C GLN A 327 -11.89 -4.41 5.70
N LYS A 328 -10.90 -4.60 4.81
CA LYS A 328 -10.74 -5.83 4.04
C LYS A 328 -10.44 -7.04 4.95
N ALA A 329 -9.60 -6.87 5.96
CA ALA A 329 -9.27 -7.92 6.92
C ALA A 329 -10.48 -8.31 7.79
N ILE A 330 -11.25 -7.34 8.26
CA ILE A 330 -12.48 -7.60 9.03
C ILE A 330 -13.54 -8.30 8.17
N ALA A 331 -13.72 -7.86 6.92
CA ALA A 331 -14.64 -8.51 5.99
C ALA A 331 -14.24 -9.97 5.72
N HIS A 332 -12.95 -10.25 5.56
CA HIS A 332 -12.42 -11.61 5.42
C HIS A 332 -12.71 -12.44 6.67
N TYR A 333 -12.43 -11.91 7.86
CA TYR A 333 -12.72 -12.57 9.12
C TYR A 333 -14.22 -12.93 9.26
N ASP A 334 -15.10 -11.97 9.00
CA ASP A 334 -16.56 -12.18 9.08
C ASP A 334 -17.01 -13.28 8.11
N GLN A 335 -16.50 -13.25 6.87
CA GLN A 335 -16.80 -14.25 5.86
C GLN A 335 -16.37 -15.64 6.32
N GLU A 336 -15.10 -15.81 6.73
CA GLU A 336 -14.57 -17.12 7.12
C GLU A 336 -15.25 -17.67 8.38
N MET A 337 -15.48 -16.83 9.39
CA MET A 337 -16.21 -17.26 10.59
C MET A 337 -17.64 -17.68 10.27
N SER A 338 -18.35 -16.93 9.41
CA SER A 338 -19.73 -17.28 9.02
C SER A 338 -19.84 -18.60 8.25
N GLN A 339 -18.79 -18.98 7.51
CA GLN A 339 -18.77 -20.21 6.73
C GLN A 339 -18.32 -21.43 7.55
N ARG A 340 -17.39 -21.23 8.50
CA ARG A 340 -16.76 -22.32 9.25
C ARG A 340 -17.47 -22.64 10.57
N VAL A 341 -18.12 -21.67 11.20
CA VAL A 341 -18.73 -21.85 12.53
C VAL A 341 -20.17 -22.35 12.42
N GLN A 342 -20.44 -23.47 13.09
CA GLN A 342 -21.81 -23.94 13.34
C GLN A 342 -22.15 -23.77 14.82
N LEU A 343 -23.20 -23.02 15.12
CA LEU A 343 -23.64 -22.75 16.49
C LEU A 343 -24.81 -23.67 16.92
N PRO A 344 -24.85 -24.13 18.19
CA PRO A 344 -23.76 -24.00 19.18
C PRO A 344 -22.60 -24.96 18.88
N THR A 345 -21.37 -24.54 19.17
CA THR A 345 -20.20 -25.43 19.11
C THR A 345 -20.23 -26.44 20.25
N GLU A 346 -19.64 -27.62 20.07
CA GLU A 346 -19.65 -28.66 21.12
C GLU A 346 -18.83 -28.23 22.34
N THR A 347 -17.72 -27.54 22.10
CA THR A 347 -16.84 -27.03 23.16
C THR A 347 -16.48 -25.56 22.92
N LEU A 348 -16.03 -24.89 23.98
CA LEU A 348 -15.46 -23.55 23.86
C LEU A 348 -14.17 -23.58 23.04
N GLN A 349 -13.36 -24.64 23.19
CA GLN A 349 -12.10 -24.80 22.46
C GLN A 349 -12.30 -24.83 20.95
N GLU A 350 -13.34 -25.51 20.46
CA GLU A 350 -13.68 -25.55 19.03
C GLU A 350 -13.91 -24.13 18.47
N LEU A 351 -14.69 -23.30 19.17
CA LEU A 351 -14.93 -21.92 18.75
C LEU A 351 -13.65 -21.08 18.81
N LEU A 352 -12.82 -21.27 19.84
CA LEU A 352 -11.54 -20.57 20.01
C LEU A 352 -10.57 -20.91 18.89
N ASP A 353 -10.47 -22.18 18.50
CA ASP A 353 -9.57 -22.65 17.45
C ASP A 353 -9.99 -22.10 16.07
N LEU A 354 -11.30 -22.09 15.77
CA LEU A 354 -11.85 -21.48 14.56
C LEU A 354 -11.59 -19.98 14.51
N HIS A 355 -11.83 -19.28 15.62
CA HIS A 355 -11.51 -17.86 15.75
C HIS A 355 -10.02 -17.59 15.50
N GLN A 356 -9.13 -18.35 16.15
CA GLN A 356 -7.69 -18.17 16.02
C GLN A 356 -7.22 -18.35 14.56
N ALA A 357 -7.77 -19.34 13.85
CA ALA A 357 -7.46 -19.53 12.44
C ALA A 357 -7.91 -18.34 11.57
N CYS A 358 -9.14 -17.87 11.75
CA CYS A 358 -9.68 -16.74 10.96
C CYS A 358 -8.99 -15.41 11.30
N GLU A 359 -8.68 -15.19 12.58
CA GLU A 359 -7.92 -14.02 13.06
C GLU A 359 -6.54 -13.98 12.42
N LYS A 360 -5.82 -15.10 12.43
CA LYS A 360 -4.50 -15.22 11.80
C LYS A 360 -4.53 -14.84 10.32
N GLU A 361 -5.50 -15.37 9.57
CA GLU A 361 -5.67 -15.08 8.14
C GLU A 361 -6.00 -13.60 7.91
N ALA A 362 -6.83 -12.99 8.77
CA ALA A 362 -7.18 -11.58 8.68
C ALA A 362 -5.97 -10.66 8.95
N ILE A 363 -5.16 -10.98 9.97
CA ILE A 363 -3.90 -10.25 10.25
C ILE A 363 -2.95 -10.38 9.05
N GLU A 364 -2.82 -11.57 8.47
CA GLU A 364 -1.94 -11.80 7.32
C GLU A 364 -2.39 -10.98 6.10
N LEU A 365 -3.69 -10.94 5.84
CA LEU A 365 -4.27 -10.13 4.78
C LEU A 365 -4.01 -8.63 4.98
N PHE A 366 -4.14 -8.14 6.22
CA PHE A 366 -3.77 -6.78 6.59
C PHE A 366 -2.29 -6.52 6.38
N MET A 367 -1.40 -7.40 6.88
CA MET A 367 0.05 -7.25 6.75
C MET A 367 0.52 -7.21 5.30
N ASN A 368 -0.16 -7.93 4.40
CA ASN A 368 0.14 -7.92 2.96
C ASN A 368 -0.42 -6.71 2.22
N SER A 369 -1.42 -6.02 2.80
CA SER A 369 -2.12 -4.91 2.15
C SER A 369 -1.78 -3.53 2.73
N SER A 370 -1.22 -3.46 3.94
CA SER A 370 -0.84 -2.22 4.61
C SER A 370 0.63 -1.85 4.37
N PHE A 371 1.01 -0.61 4.64
CA PHE A 371 2.42 -0.18 4.71
C PHE A 371 2.53 1.10 5.55
N LYS A 372 3.73 1.39 6.09
CA LYS A 372 4.00 2.63 6.84
C LYS A 372 2.94 2.93 7.92
N ASP A 373 2.52 1.90 8.66
CA ASP A 373 1.60 2.03 9.81
C ASP A 373 2.36 2.58 11.03
N VAL A 374 2.51 3.91 11.07
CA VAL A 374 3.21 4.62 12.15
C VAL A 374 2.51 4.37 13.48
N ASP A 375 3.28 4.01 14.51
CA ASP A 375 2.81 3.65 15.86
C ASP A 375 1.81 2.47 15.92
N HIS A 376 1.69 1.72 14.82
CA HIS A 376 0.83 0.56 14.66
C HIS A 376 -0.65 0.87 14.93
N LEU A 377 -1.09 2.09 14.60
CA LEU A 377 -2.44 2.55 14.90
C LEU A 377 -3.50 1.73 14.18
N PHE A 378 -3.28 1.39 12.90
CA PHE A 378 -4.23 0.60 12.13
C PHE A 378 -4.21 -0.87 12.55
N GLN A 379 -3.05 -1.42 12.89
CA GLN A 379 -2.99 -2.78 13.45
C GLN A 379 -3.70 -2.89 14.81
N LYS A 380 -3.55 -1.88 15.68
CA LYS A 380 -4.26 -1.82 16.97
C LYS A 380 -5.77 -1.70 16.77
N ASP A 381 -6.21 -0.88 15.81
CA ASP A 381 -7.63 -0.78 15.43
C ASP A 381 -8.18 -2.12 14.92
N LEU A 382 -7.45 -2.80 14.03
CA LEU A 382 -7.79 -4.15 13.58
C LEU A 382 -7.93 -5.13 14.76
N GLY A 383 -6.97 -5.16 15.67
CA GLY A 383 -7.00 -6.02 16.86
C GLY A 383 -8.22 -5.75 17.75
N ALA A 384 -8.55 -4.47 17.99
CA ALA A 384 -9.73 -4.10 18.78
C ALA A 384 -11.04 -4.53 18.10
N GLN A 385 -11.13 -4.41 16.77
CA GLN A 385 -12.30 -4.85 16.01
C GLN A 385 -12.44 -6.38 15.99
N LEU A 386 -11.34 -7.12 15.83
CA LEU A 386 -11.33 -8.59 15.91
C LEU A 386 -11.71 -9.08 17.31
N GLU A 387 -11.23 -8.43 18.37
CA GLU A 387 -11.61 -8.75 19.75
C GLU A 387 -13.12 -8.56 19.96
N LYS A 388 -13.68 -7.45 19.46
CA LYS A 388 -15.13 -7.21 19.54
C LYS A 388 -15.93 -8.28 18.79
N LYS A 389 -15.49 -8.65 17.57
CA LYS A 389 -16.14 -9.68 16.77
C LYS A 389 -16.11 -11.04 17.46
N ARG A 390 -14.98 -11.40 18.07
CA ARG A 390 -14.83 -12.60 18.89
C ARG A 390 -15.86 -12.63 20.03
N ASP A 391 -15.97 -11.53 20.77
CA ASP A 391 -16.91 -11.42 21.89
C ASP A 391 -18.37 -11.56 21.44
N ASP A 392 -18.70 -11.04 20.27
CA ASP A 392 -20.03 -11.20 19.67
C ASP A 392 -20.31 -12.66 19.30
N PHE A 393 -19.35 -13.39 18.70
CA PHE A 393 -19.48 -14.83 18.46
C PHE A 393 -19.63 -15.64 19.76
N PHE A 394 -18.93 -15.28 20.84
CA PHE A 394 -19.11 -15.96 22.13
C PHE A 394 -20.51 -15.77 22.71
N LYS A 395 -21.06 -14.55 22.63
CA LYS A 395 -22.42 -14.28 23.08
C LYS A 395 -23.44 -15.08 22.27
N GLN A 396 -23.28 -15.12 20.95
CA GLN A 396 -24.15 -15.90 20.07
C GLN A 396 -24.05 -17.41 20.36
N ASN A 397 -22.84 -17.95 20.55
CA ASN A 397 -22.65 -19.36 20.87
C ASN A 397 -23.28 -19.73 22.22
N ARG A 398 -23.09 -18.87 23.24
CA ARG A 398 -23.71 -19.05 24.56
C ARG A 398 -25.23 -19.08 24.42
N GLN A 399 -25.82 -18.11 23.73
CA GLN A 399 -27.26 -18.03 23.54
C GLN A 399 -27.80 -19.27 22.81
N ALA A 400 -27.19 -19.66 21.68
CA ALA A 400 -27.59 -20.83 20.92
C ALA A 400 -27.51 -22.13 21.76
N SER A 401 -26.50 -22.22 22.63
CA SER A 401 -26.36 -23.34 23.56
C SER A 401 -27.46 -23.33 24.62
N THR A 402 -27.75 -22.18 25.23
CA THR A 402 -28.84 -22.02 26.21
C THR A 402 -30.19 -22.38 25.61
N ASP A 403 -30.50 -21.86 24.42
CA ASP A 403 -31.77 -22.11 23.73
C ASP A 403 -31.93 -23.61 23.45
N ARG A 404 -30.89 -24.22 22.86
CA ARG A 404 -30.87 -25.64 22.54
C ARG A 404 -31.01 -26.53 23.77
N CYS A 405 -30.33 -26.20 24.86
CA CYS A 405 -30.43 -26.95 26.11
C CYS A 405 -31.81 -26.81 26.74
N SER A 406 -32.39 -25.62 26.74
CA SER A 406 -33.73 -25.35 27.27
C SER A 406 -34.80 -26.14 26.51
N ASP A 407 -34.73 -26.16 25.18
CA ASP A 407 -35.62 -26.96 24.33
C ASP A 407 -35.49 -28.45 24.65
N LEU A 408 -34.26 -28.96 24.75
CA LEU A 408 -34.01 -30.36 25.10
C LEU A 408 -34.54 -30.72 26.49
N LEU A 409 -34.39 -29.84 27.48
CA LEU A 409 -34.94 -30.07 28.82
C LEU A 409 -36.46 -30.13 28.79
N LYS A 410 -37.10 -29.20 28.08
CA LYS A 410 -38.54 -29.21 27.89
C LYS A 410 -38.99 -30.53 27.24
N ASP A 411 -38.36 -30.94 26.15
CA ASP A 411 -38.72 -32.18 25.43
C ASP A 411 -38.50 -33.45 26.28
N ILE A 412 -37.40 -33.51 27.04
CA ILE A 412 -37.01 -34.70 27.80
C ILE A 412 -37.78 -34.82 29.11
N PHE A 413 -38.01 -33.71 29.82
CA PHE A 413 -38.55 -33.72 31.18
C PHE A 413 -40.04 -33.36 31.27
N SER A 414 -40.67 -32.76 30.25
CA SER A 414 -42.12 -32.48 30.28
C SER A 414 -42.98 -33.71 30.62
N PRO A 415 -42.71 -34.93 30.09
CA PRO A 415 -43.49 -36.11 30.47
C PRO A 415 -43.39 -36.45 31.96
N LEU A 416 -42.23 -36.21 32.58
CA LEU A 416 -42.06 -36.41 34.02
C LEU A 416 -42.86 -35.39 34.82
N GLU A 417 -42.82 -34.12 34.40
CA GLU A 417 -43.58 -33.05 35.06
C GLU A 417 -45.10 -33.32 35.02
N GLU A 418 -45.62 -33.75 33.86
CA GLU A 418 -47.03 -34.11 33.73
C GLU A 418 -47.40 -35.34 34.57
N ALA A 419 -46.52 -36.35 34.61
CA ALA A 419 -46.72 -37.52 35.47
C ALA A 419 -46.75 -37.15 36.97
N VAL A 420 -45.93 -36.19 37.41
CA VAL A 420 -45.98 -35.65 38.78
C VAL A 420 -47.28 -34.90 39.03
N LYS A 421 -47.72 -34.02 38.11
CA LYS A 421 -48.99 -33.29 38.25
C LYS A 421 -50.22 -34.21 38.32
N GLN A 422 -50.18 -35.34 37.62
CA GLN A 422 -51.23 -36.37 37.65
C GLN A 422 -51.17 -37.25 38.91
N GLY A 423 -50.23 -37.00 39.83
CA GLY A 423 -50.09 -37.76 41.07
C GLY A 423 -49.59 -39.20 40.88
N ILE A 424 -48.95 -39.51 39.74
CA ILE A 424 -48.42 -40.87 39.47
C ILE A 424 -47.41 -41.29 40.54
N TYR A 425 -46.61 -40.34 41.02
CA TYR A 425 -45.57 -40.55 42.04
C TYR A 425 -46.05 -40.28 43.48
N SER A 426 -47.29 -39.84 43.69
CA SER A 426 -47.88 -39.58 45.02
C SER A 426 -48.50 -40.84 45.64
N LYS A 427 -47.88 -41.99 45.42
CA LYS A 427 -48.32 -43.32 45.89
C LYS A 427 -47.23 -43.95 46.76
N PRO A 428 -47.55 -44.93 47.62
CA PRO A 428 -46.54 -45.66 48.40
C PRO A 428 -45.42 -46.22 47.50
N GLY A 429 -44.16 -45.85 47.78
CA GLY A 429 -42.97 -46.23 47.00
C GLY A 429 -42.68 -45.35 45.79
N GLY A 430 -43.48 -44.30 45.56
CA GLY A 430 -43.38 -43.39 44.42
C GLY A 430 -42.08 -42.59 44.37
N TYR A 431 -41.45 -42.30 45.51
CA TYR A 431 -40.20 -41.52 45.55
C TYR A 431 -39.04 -42.25 44.86
N ARG A 432 -38.88 -43.56 45.12
CA ARG A 432 -37.82 -44.36 44.48
C ARG A 432 -38.00 -44.44 42.96
N LEU A 433 -39.24 -44.60 42.50
CA LEU A 433 -39.57 -44.62 41.06
C LEU A 433 -39.31 -43.26 40.40
N PHE A 434 -39.61 -42.16 41.11
CA PHE A 434 -39.35 -40.80 40.65
C PHE A 434 -37.85 -40.54 40.46
N ILE A 435 -37.02 -40.86 41.47
CA ILE A 435 -35.57 -40.68 41.38
C ILE A 435 -34.95 -41.52 40.27
N GLN A 436 -35.37 -42.78 40.13
CA GLN A 436 -34.90 -43.63 39.04
C GLN A 436 -35.23 -43.03 37.68
N LYS A 437 -36.46 -42.52 37.50
CA LYS A 437 -36.86 -41.88 36.25
C LYS A 437 -36.09 -40.58 36.00
N MET A 438 -35.88 -39.77 37.05
CA MET A 438 -35.09 -38.55 36.97
C MET A 438 -33.66 -38.83 36.52
N GLN A 439 -33.00 -39.85 37.07
CA GLN A 439 -31.65 -40.26 36.66
C GLN A 439 -31.61 -40.77 35.21
N GLU A 440 -32.62 -41.53 34.78
CA GLU A 440 -32.75 -41.97 33.38
C GLU A 440 -32.83 -40.78 32.41
N LEU A 441 -33.65 -39.77 32.75
CA LEU A 441 -33.82 -38.57 31.94
C LEU A 441 -32.58 -37.67 31.94
N LYS A 442 -31.89 -37.52 33.08
CA LYS A 442 -30.58 -36.84 33.16
C LYS A 442 -29.59 -37.51 32.21
N ARG A 443 -29.47 -38.84 32.23
CA ARG A 443 -28.60 -39.59 31.30
C ARG A 443 -29.00 -39.37 29.84
N LYS A 444 -30.31 -39.37 29.54
CA LYS A 444 -30.83 -39.11 28.19
C LYS A 444 -30.46 -37.71 27.68
N TYR A 445 -30.50 -36.70 28.56
CA TYR A 445 -30.07 -35.34 28.23
C TYR A 445 -28.57 -35.27 27.97
N LEU A 446 -27.74 -35.86 28.86
CA LEU A 446 -26.30 -35.87 28.71
C LEU A 446 -25.84 -36.53 27.40
N GLN A 447 -26.56 -37.56 26.94
CA GLN A 447 -26.26 -38.28 25.68
C GLN A 447 -26.66 -37.53 24.39
N LYS A 448 -27.36 -36.39 24.46
CA LYS A 448 -27.72 -35.62 23.26
C LYS A 448 -26.51 -34.81 22.74
N PRO A 449 -26.15 -34.89 21.44
CA PRO A 449 -25.12 -34.03 20.87
C PRO A 449 -25.63 -32.61 20.62
N GLY A 450 -24.71 -31.68 20.35
CA GLY A 450 -25.01 -30.32 19.93
C GLY A 450 -25.64 -29.45 21.02
N LYS A 451 -25.35 -29.73 22.29
CA LYS A 451 -25.83 -28.92 23.43
C LYS A 451 -25.01 -27.65 23.60
N GLY A 452 -23.71 -27.78 23.36
CA GLY A 452 -22.71 -26.74 23.54
C GLY A 452 -22.38 -26.37 24.97
N ILE A 453 -21.78 -25.20 25.12
CA ILE A 453 -21.05 -24.78 26.33
C ILE A 453 -21.91 -24.49 27.57
N GLN A 454 -23.24 -24.47 27.46
CA GLN A 454 -24.20 -24.20 28.55
C GLN A 454 -24.91 -25.47 29.06
N ALA A 455 -24.52 -26.65 28.57
CA ALA A 455 -25.22 -27.90 28.86
C ALA A 455 -25.41 -28.20 30.36
N GLU A 456 -24.34 -28.10 31.15
CA GLU A 456 -24.39 -28.41 32.59
C GLU A 456 -25.04 -27.28 33.40
N GLU A 457 -24.73 -26.02 33.08
CA GLU A 457 -25.28 -24.83 33.76
C GLU A 457 -26.81 -24.79 33.66
N VAL A 458 -27.36 -24.95 32.45
CA VAL A 458 -28.81 -24.94 32.22
C VAL A 458 -29.50 -26.16 32.84
N LEU A 459 -28.86 -27.34 32.82
CA LEU A 459 -29.39 -28.52 33.51
C LEU A 459 -29.45 -28.31 35.02
N GLN A 460 -28.40 -27.72 35.62
CA GLN A 460 -28.36 -27.45 37.05
C GLN A 460 -29.41 -26.44 37.48
N GLU A 461 -29.57 -25.33 36.76
CA GLU A 461 -30.63 -24.34 37.02
C GLU A 461 -32.02 -24.97 36.95
N TYR A 462 -32.25 -25.80 35.93
CA TYR A 462 -33.49 -26.55 35.79
C TYR A 462 -33.73 -27.48 36.99
N LEU A 463 -32.75 -28.31 37.36
CA LEU A 463 -32.90 -29.24 38.48
C LEU A 463 -33.14 -28.52 39.81
N LYS A 464 -32.44 -27.41 40.04
CA LYS A 464 -32.65 -26.53 41.21
C LYS A 464 -34.07 -25.97 41.25
N SER A 465 -34.62 -25.57 40.09
CA SER A 465 -36.02 -25.12 40.00
C SER A 465 -37.05 -26.21 40.36
N LYS A 466 -36.64 -27.49 40.34
CA LYS A 466 -37.48 -28.66 40.65
C LYS A 466 -37.21 -29.29 42.02
N GLU A 467 -36.37 -28.67 42.86
CA GLU A 467 -36.06 -29.20 44.21
C GLU A 467 -37.32 -29.31 45.08
N SER A 468 -38.17 -28.27 45.12
CA SER A 468 -39.41 -28.28 45.89
C SER A 468 -40.39 -29.39 45.49
N MET A 469 -40.43 -29.72 44.19
CA MET A 469 -41.22 -30.83 43.66
C MET A 469 -40.67 -32.19 44.14
N THR A 470 -39.34 -32.32 44.17
CA THR A 470 -38.67 -33.54 44.66
C THR A 470 -38.94 -33.74 46.16
N ASP A 471 -38.82 -32.67 46.94
CA ASP A 471 -39.12 -32.69 48.38
C ASP A 471 -40.57 -33.04 48.67
N ALA A 472 -41.53 -32.51 47.91
CA ALA A 472 -42.95 -32.83 48.08
C ALA A 472 -43.24 -34.33 47.87
N ILE A 473 -42.61 -34.96 46.87
CA ILE A 473 -42.75 -36.40 46.61
C ILE A 473 -42.11 -37.22 47.74
N LEU A 474 -40.94 -36.80 48.24
CA LEU A 474 -40.24 -37.45 49.36
C LEU A 474 -41.09 -37.45 50.63
N GLN A 475 -41.70 -36.31 50.97
CA GLN A 475 -42.51 -36.16 52.17
C GLN A 475 -43.82 -36.96 52.10
N THR A 476 -44.39 -37.13 50.89
CA THR A 476 -45.65 -37.85 50.66
C THR A 476 -45.50 -39.37 50.73
N ASP A 477 -44.30 -39.92 50.52
CA ASP A 477 -44.08 -41.36 50.48
C ASP A 477 -44.14 -42.00 51.86
N GLN A 478 -45.16 -42.83 52.09
CA GLN A 478 -45.42 -43.51 53.37
C GLN A 478 -44.56 -44.78 53.56
N THR A 479 -43.86 -45.24 52.52
CA THR A 479 -43.01 -46.44 52.60
C THR A 479 -41.61 -46.16 53.16
N LEU A 480 -41.25 -44.89 53.29
CA LEU A 480 -39.98 -44.43 53.84
C LEU A 480 -40.17 -44.01 55.30
N THR A 481 -39.28 -44.48 56.17
CA THR A 481 -39.18 -43.98 57.55
C THR A 481 -38.65 -42.56 57.59
N GLU A 482 -38.92 -41.81 58.66
CA GLU A 482 -38.40 -40.45 58.82
C GLU A 482 -36.86 -40.39 58.76
N LYS A 483 -36.17 -41.40 59.29
CA LYS A 483 -34.71 -41.53 59.15
C LYS A 483 -34.27 -41.72 57.70
N GLU A 484 -34.99 -42.51 56.91
CA GLU A 484 -34.67 -42.67 55.47
C GLU A 484 -34.92 -41.38 54.69
N LYS A 485 -35.95 -40.60 55.05
CA LYS A 485 -36.19 -39.29 54.45
C LYS A 485 -35.10 -38.29 54.80
N GLU A 486 -34.63 -38.24 56.05
CA GLU A 486 -33.50 -37.40 56.47
C GLU A 486 -32.22 -37.74 55.70
N ILE A 487 -31.89 -39.03 55.57
CA ILE A 487 -30.73 -39.50 54.79
C ILE A 487 -30.82 -39.02 53.34
N GLU A 488 -32.01 -39.07 52.75
CA GLU A 488 -32.21 -38.69 51.36
C GLU A 488 -32.10 -37.18 51.14
N VAL A 489 -32.63 -36.36 52.06
CA VAL A 489 -32.45 -34.89 52.03
C VAL A 489 -30.96 -34.53 52.06
N GLU A 490 -30.19 -35.18 52.94
CA GLU A 490 -28.73 -34.96 53.00
C GLU A 490 -28.02 -35.46 51.72
N ARG A 491 -28.48 -36.57 51.12
CA ARG A 491 -27.96 -37.04 49.83
C ARG A 491 -28.20 -36.02 48.71
N VAL A 492 -29.41 -35.48 48.60
CA VAL A 492 -29.75 -34.46 47.58
C VAL A 492 -28.95 -33.18 47.78
N LYS A 493 -28.76 -32.73 49.04
CA LYS A 493 -27.88 -31.60 49.36
C LYS A 493 -26.43 -31.86 48.93
N ALA A 494 -25.91 -33.07 49.19
CA ALA A 494 -24.56 -33.45 48.77
C ALA A 494 -24.43 -33.49 47.24
N GLU A 495 -25.42 -34.03 46.52
CA GLU A 495 -25.47 -34.03 45.06
C GLU A 495 -25.50 -32.60 44.47
N SER A 496 -26.30 -31.71 45.08
CA SER A 496 -26.40 -30.29 44.69
C SER A 496 -25.09 -29.54 44.94
N ALA A 497 -24.43 -29.77 46.09
CA ALA A 497 -23.10 -29.21 46.38
C ALA A 497 -22.05 -29.71 45.38
N GLN A 498 -22.04 -31.01 45.06
CA GLN A 498 -21.11 -31.58 44.08
C GLN A 498 -21.34 -31.00 42.67
N ALA A 499 -22.60 -30.76 42.29
CA ALA A 499 -22.95 -30.11 41.03
C ALA A 499 -22.44 -28.66 41.00
N ALA A 500 -22.63 -27.90 42.08
CA ALA A 500 -22.11 -26.53 42.20
C ALA A 500 -20.57 -26.48 42.11
N THR A 501 -19.86 -27.44 42.72
CA THR A 501 -18.40 -27.55 42.58
C THR A 501 -17.98 -27.78 41.13
N LYS A 502 -18.63 -28.69 40.41
CA LYS A 502 -18.35 -28.94 38.98
C LYS A 502 -18.62 -27.73 38.10
N ALA A 503 -19.70 -26.99 38.35
CA ALA A 503 -20.00 -25.77 37.61
C ALA A 503 -18.92 -24.69 37.82
N LEU A 504 -18.39 -24.58 39.05
CA LEU A 504 -17.29 -23.67 39.36
C LEU A 504 -16.00 -24.08 38.64
N GLU A 505 -15.67 -25.38 38.62
CA GLU A 505 -14.52 -25.93 37.88
C GLU A 505 -14.64 -25.64 36.37
N GLU A 506 -15.81 -25.85 35.77
CA GLU A 506 -16.04 -25.52 34.36
C GLU A 506 -15.91 -24.02 34.06
N MET A 507 -16.42 -23.16 34.95
CA MET A 507 -16.26 -21.73 34.83
C MET A 507 -14.77 -21.32 34.88
N GLN A 508 -13.99 -21.94 35.76
CA GLN A 508 -12.54 -21.72 35.82
C GLN A 508 -11.84 -22.18 34.54
N ILE A 509 -12.18 -23.36 34.01
CA ILE A 509 -11.63 -23.88 32.74
C ILE A 509 -11.95 -22.92 31.59
N LYS A 510 -13.21 -22.46 31.47
CA LYS A 510 -13.62 -21.52 30.43
C LYS A 510 -12.87 -20.19 30.53
N ASN A 511 -12.70 -19.65 31.74
CA ASN A 511 -11.93 -18.43 31.96
C ASN A 511 -10.45 -18.61 31.60
N GLN A 512 -9.86 -19.75 31.94
CA GLN A 512 -8.48 -20.07 31.60
C GLN A 512 -8.29 -20.15 30.08
N GLN A 513 -9.20 -20.85 29.36
CA GLN A 513 -9.18 -20.92 27.90
C GLN A 513 -9.28 -19.54 27.23
N MET A 514 -10.12 -18.66 27.77
CA MET A 514 -10.24 -17.28 27.29
C MET A 514 -8.95 -16.46 27.48
N MET A 515 -8.29 -16.61 28.63
CA MET A 515 -7.01 -15.94 28.91
C MET A 515 -5.90 -16.46 27.98
N GLU A 516 -5.84 -17.77 27.76
CA GLU A 516 -4.89 -18.38 26.84
C GLU A 516 -5.11 -17.91 25.39
N GLN A 517 -6.35 -17.78 24.96
CA GLN A 517 -6.63 -17.27 23.61
C GLN A 517 -6.22 -15.80 23.47
N LYS A 518 -6.48 -14.95 24.46
CA LYS A 518 -6.02 -13.55 24.44
C LYS A 518 -4.50 -13.47 24.30
N GLU A 519 -3.76 -14.30 25.03
CA GLU A 519 -2.30 -14.37 24.91
C GLU A 519 -1.86 -14.86 23.52
N ARG A 520 -2.50 -15.89 22.97
CA ARG A 520 -2.19 -16.40 21.62
C ARG A 520 -2.47 -15.37 20.53
N SER A 521 -3.58 -14.65 20.61
CA SER A 521 -3.92 -13.56 19.69
C SER A 521 -2.85 -12.46 19.75
N TYR A 522 -2.48 -12.01 20.95
CA TYR A 522 -1.43 -11.02 21.14
C TYR A 522 -0.09 -11.48 20.55
N GLN A 523 0.31 -12.73 20.79
CA GLN A 523 1.52 -13.32 20.24
C GLN A 523 1.51 -13.40 18.71
N GLU A 524 0.37 -13.74 18.10
CA GLU A 524 0.24 -13.79 16.63
C GLU A 524 0.35 -12.38 16.01
N HIS A 525 -0.30 -11.39 16.62
CA HIS A 525 -0.15 -9.98 16.23
C HIS A 525 1.32 -9.51 16.28
N VAL A 526 2.02 -9.81 17.37
CA VAL A 526 3.43 -9.46 17.55
C VAL A 526 4.31 -10.19 16.55
N LYS A 527 4.06 -11.48 16.31
CA LYS A 527 4.83 -12.31 15.38
C LYS A 527 4.74 -11.76 13.96
N GLN A 528 3.52 -11.60 13.42
CA GLN A 528 3.35 -11.13 12.06
C GLN A 528 3.83 -9.68 11.86
N LEU A 529 3.68 -8.84 12.88
CA LEU A 529 4.27 -7.50 12.89
C LEU A 529 5.80 -7.56 12.81
N THR A 530 6.44 -8.39 13.63
CA THR A 530 7.89 -8.54 13.64
C THR A 530 8.41 -9.02 12.29
N GLU A 531 7.74 -10.00 11.68
CA GLU A 531 8.07 -10.49 10.34
C GLU A 531 7.93 -9.40 9.28
N LYS A 532 6.87 -8.58 9.36
CA LYS A 532 6.67 -7.44 8.44
C LYS A 532 7.74 -6.38 8.62
N MET A 533 8.04 -5.98 9.85
CA MET A 533 9.07 -4.99 10.15
C MET A 533 10.44 -5.43 9.63
N GLU A 534 10.77 -6.71 9.73
CA GLU A 534 12.03 -7.24 9.19
C GLU A 534 12.06 -7.19 7.66
N ARG A 535 10.96 -7.52 6.98
CA ARG A 535 10.85 -7.36 5.51
C ARG A 535 11.03 -5.90 5.09
N ASP A 536 10.31 -4.98 5.74
CA ASP A 536 10.38 -3.54 5.46
C ASP A 536 11.81 -3.00 5.72
N ARG A 537 12.48 -3.50 6.76
CA ARG A 537 13.87 -3.15 7.10
C ARG A 537 14.84 -3.61 6.01
N ILE A 538 14.71 -4.85 5.54
CA ILE A 538 15.56 -5.40 4.47
C ILE A 538 15.39 -4.57 3.20
N GLN A 539 14.14 -4.26 2.82
CA GLN A 539 13.83 -3.49 1.63
C GLN A 539 14.40 -2.07 1.69
N LEU A 540 14.22 -1.38 2.81
CA LEU A 540 14.80 -0.05 3.03
C LEU A 540 16.33 -0.09 2.95
N LEU A 541 16.96 -1.11 3.52
CA LEU A 541 18.41 -1.26 3.47
C LEU A 541 18.92 -1.46 2.04
N GLU A 542 18.18 -2.19 1.19
CA GLU A 542 18.50 -2.33 -0.23
C GLU A 542 18.42 -0.99 -0.99
N GLU A 543 17.39 -0.18 -0.73
CA GLU A 543 17.24 1.16 -1.31
C GLU A 543 18.40 2.08 -0.90
N GLN A 544 18.73 2.06 0.39
CA GLN A 544 19.86 2.83 0.93
C GLN A 544 21.20 2.37 0.35
N LYS A 545 21.41 1.06 0.16
CA LYS A 545 22.61 0.52 -0.50
C LYS A 545 22.75 0.98 -1.95
N ARG A 546 21.65 0.99 -2.72
CA ARG A 546 21.65 1.49 -4.11
C ARG A 546 22.01 2.97 -4.15
N THR A 547 21.41 3.77 -3.26
CA THR A 547 21.68 5.21 -3.15
C THR A 547 23.15 5.47 -2.76
N LEU A 548 23.67 4.70 -1.80
CA LEU A 548 25.07 4.76 -1.38
C LEU A 548 26.03 4.44 -2.54
N ALA A 549 25.73 3.42 -3.35
CA ALA A 549 26.55 3.07 -4.51
C ALA A 549 26.61 4.22 -5.54
N CYS A 550 25.47 4.84 -5.85
CA CYS A 550 25.42 5.99 -6.75
C CYS A 550 26.21 7.19 -6.21
N LYS A 551 26.07 7.52 -4.92
CA LYS A 551 26.82 8.62 -4.29
C LYS A 551 28.34 8.33 -4.27
N LEU A 552 28.76 7.11 -4.00
CA LEU A 552 30.18 6.72 -4.03
C LEU A 552 30.78 6.81 -5.44
N GLN A 553 30.03 6.39 -6.46
CA GLN A 553 30.45 6.51 -7.86
C GLN A 553 30.68 7.99 -8.23
N GLU A 554 29.71 8.85 -7.91
CA GLU A 554 29.80 10.29 -8.18
C GLU A 554 30.95 10.94 -7.40
N GLN A 555 31.17 10.55 -6.14
CA GLN A 555 32.31 11.02 -5.35
C GLN A 555 33.65 10.65 -6.00
N SER A 556 33.79 9.41 -6.47
CA SER A 556 35.00 8.96 -7.18
C SER A 556 35.24 9.77 -8.45
N GLN A 557 34.17 10.11 -9.19
CA GLN A 557 34.26 10.91 -10.41
C GLN A 557 34.70 12.35 -10.11
N LEU A 558 34.10 13.02 -9.12
CA LEU A 558 34.50 14.36 -8.69
C LEU A 558 35.98 14.41 -8.25
N LEU A 559 36.46 13.38 -7.54
CA LEU A 559 37.87 13.27 -7.16
C LEU A 559 38.79 13.13 -8.38
N LYS A 560 38.44 12.28 -9.35
CA LYS A 560 39.21 12.10 -10.60
C LYS A 560 39.27 13.39 -11.42
N GLU A 561 38.21 14.19 -11.41
CA GLU A 561 38.14 15.48 -12.10
C GLU A 561 38.87 16.61 -11.31
N GLY A 562 39.21 16.37 -10.04
CA GLY A 562 39.96 17.29 -9.19
C GLY A 562 39.11 18.23 -8.32
N PHE A 563 37.82 17.95 -8.16
CA PHE A 563 36.84 18.75 -7.40
C PHE A 563 36.74 18.28 -5.95
N GLN A 564 37.77 18.64 -5.15
CA GLN A 564 37.90 18.17 -3.77
C GLN A 564 36.80 18.70 -2.83
N ASN A 565 36.32 19.92 -3.04
CA ASN A 565 35.33 20.53 -2.14
C ASN A 565 33.95 19.89 -2.33
N GLU A 566 33.53 19.71 -3.57
CA GLU A 566 32.30 19.02 -3.96
C GLU A 566 32.33 17.55 -3.51
N SER A 567 33.48 16.89 -3.66
CA SER A 567 33.69 15.54 -3.14
C SER A 567 33.60 15.47 -1.60
N LYS A 568 34.08 16.49 -0.87
CA LYS A 568 33.95 16.55 0.59
C LYS A 568 32.50 16.74 1.02
N GLN A 569 31.74 17.60 0.33
CA GLN A 569 30.30 17.75 0.60
C GLN A 569 29.55 16.43 0.39
N LEU A 570 29.81 15.74 -0.72
CA LEU A 570 29.20 14.44 -0.99
C LEU A 570 29.66 13.36 0.01
N HIS A 571 30.89 13.45 0.51
CA HIS A 571 31.36 12.58 1.61
C HIS A 571 30.52 12.74 2.87
N ASN A 572 30.19 13.98 3.25
CA ASN A 572 29.35 14.25 4.42
C ASN A 572 27.95 13.66 4.25
N GLU A 573 27.37 13.75 3.05
CA GLU A 573 26.09 13.09 2.73
C GLU A 573 26.18 11.56 2.85
N ILE A 574 27.27 10.95 2.35
CA ILE A 574 27.54 9.51 2.45
C ILE A 574 27.65 9.06 3.91
N GLU A 575 28.39 9.79 4.74
CA GLU A 575 28.54 9.47 6.17
C GLU A 575 27.21 9.59 6.92
N ASN A 576 26.38 10.58 6.58
CA ASN A 576 25.03 10.68 7.15
C ASN A 576 24.13 9.52 6.71
N LEU A 577 24.20 9.10 5.45
CA LEU A 577 23.49 7.93 4.97
C LEU A 577 23.94 6.65 5.70
N ARG A 578 25.25 6.46 5.89
CA ARG A 578 25.81 5.34 6.67
C ARG A 578 25.34 5.33 8.12
N ARG A 579 25.32 6.49 8.78
CA ARG A 579 24.74 6.63 10.13
C ARG A 579 23.27 6.23 10.16
N ASN A 580 22.48 6.65 9.17
CA ASN A 580 21.07 6.29 9.07
C ASN A 580 20.87 4.79 8.81
N MET A 581 21.76 4.14 8.06
CA MET A 581 21.77 2.68 7.86
C MET A 581 22.17 1.91 9.12
N ALA A 582 23.06 2.47 9.94
CA ALA A 582 23.59 1.84 11.16
C ALA A 582 22.72 2.07 12.41
N ARG A 583 21.83 3.07 12.40
CA ARG A 583 20.92 3.34 13.52
C ARG A 583 19.96 2.16 13.71
N PRO A 584 19.95 1.48 14.87
CA PRO A 584 18.83 0.62 15.22
C PRO A 584 17.61 1.53 15.35
N ARG A 585 16.61 1.35 14.48
CA ARG A 585 15.34 2.03 14.68
C ARG A 585 14.69 1.39 15.89
N THR A 586 14.48 2.19 16.93
CA THR A 586 13.78 1.79 18.15
C THR A 586 12.41 1.24 17.78
N VAL A 587 12.09 0.11 18.41
CA VAL A 587 10.85 -0.68 18.30
C VAL A 587 9.63 0.17 18.60
#